data_AF-A0A1S2VB89-F1
#
_entry.id   AF-A0A1S2VB89-F1
#
_cell.length_a   1.000
_cell.length_b   1.000
_cell.length_c   1.000
_cell.angle_alpha   90.00
_cell.angle_beta   90.00
_cell.angle_gamma   90.00
#
_symmetry.space_group_name_H-M   'P 1'
#
loop_
_entity.id
_entity.type
_entity.pdbx_description
1 polymer ?
#
loop_
_entity_poly.entity_id
_entity_poly.type
_entity_poly.pdbx_seq_one_letter_code
_entity_poly.pdbx_strand_id
1 'polypeptide(L)'
;MDTIKPCPPIADTFAKRYMWWTNLTPSWRAAFQQVLSIHGSSPSDEELCRIWQAPALRFAGPRAMYPNMNFELTDCSGLAGLTNLDILVVINHRVESIAELSTLTDLKGLFVNNNALTSLAGIESMSQLEQLYAHINKLQSLTPVRKLTRLRELYVSFNALNSLEGLTSSHTKQLKRLVCLPNDELPDREVIRVEQRLGIRCQRG
;
A
#
# COMPACT_ATOMS: atom_id res chain seq x y z
N MET A 1 3.59 -10.46 23.30
CA MET A 1 4.61 -9.40 23.39
C MET A 1 5.16 -9.26 22.00
N ASP A 2 4.71 -8.26 21.23
CA ASP A 2 5.28 -8.00 19.91
C ASP A 2 6.68 -7.45 20.10
N THR A 3 7.69 -8.28 19.81
CA THR A 3 9.09 -7.88 19.84
C THR A 3 9.33 -6.86 18.74
N ILE A 4 9.84 -5.68 19.11
CA ILE A 4 10.26 -4.64 18.15
C ILE A 4 11.25 -5.26 17.17
N LYS A 5 10.94 -5.22 15.87
CA LYS A 5 11.83 -5.72 14.81
C LYS A 5 13.08 -4.83 14.77
N PRO A 6 14.30 -5.40 14.72
CA PRO A 6 15.51 -4.59 14.59
C PRO A 6 15.55 -3.89 13.23
N CYS A 7 16.34 -2.82 13.11
CA CYS A 7 16.56 -2.18 11.82
C CYS A 7 17.22 -3.16 10.83
N PRO A 8 16.82 -3.16 9.54
CA PRO A 8 17.47 -3.99 8.53
C PRO A 8 18.93 -3.53 8.31
N PRO A 9 19.82 -4.37 7.72
CA PRO A 9 21.23 -4.03 7.51
C PRO A 9 21.49 -2.75 6.70
N ILE A 10 20.54 -2.34 5.86
CA ILE A 10 20.62 -1.07 5.11
C ILE A 10 20.44 0.17 5.99
N ALA A 11 20.06 -0.01 7.25
CA ALA A 11 19.73 1.03 8.21
C ALA A 11 20.11 0.64 9.65
N ASP A 12 21.06 -0.29 9.84
CA ASP A 12 21.48 -0.81 11.15
C ASP A 12 22.27 0.22 11.98
N THR A 13 23.01 1.12 11.32
CA THR A 13 23.76 2.21 11.97
C THR A 13 23.09 3.57 11.80
N PHE A 14 23.38 4.49 12.73
CA PHE A 14 22.94 5.88 12.64
C PHE A 14 23.37 6.53 11.32
N ALA A 15 24.63 6.34 10.91
CA ALA A 15 25.15 6.93 9.67
C ALA A 15 24.32 6.51 8.45
N LYS A 16 23.95 5.22 8.35
CA LYS A 16 23.10 4.73 7.24
C LYS A 16 21.69 5.32 7.31
N ARG A 17 21.08 5.35 8.49
CA ARG A 17 19.75 5.97 8.71
C ARG A 17 19.74 7.45 8.35
N TYR A 18 20.78 8.18 8.75
CA TYR A 18 20.91 9.61 8.49
C TYR A 18 21.15 9.88 6.99
N MET A 19 22.00 9.07 6.34
CA MET A 19 22.19 9.14 4.88
C MET A 19 20.90 8.90 4.11
N TRP A 20 20.09 7.93 4.52
CA TRP A 20 18.75 7.71 3.97
C TRP A 20 17.88 8.97 4.12
N TRP A 21 17.82 9.54 5.32
CA TRP A 21 17.04 10.75 5.60
C TRP A 21 17.44 11.95 4.72
N THR A 22 18.75 12.16 4.54
CA THR A 22 19.26 13.26 3.71
C THR A 22 18.99 13.06 2.22
N ASN A 23 18.89 11.80 1.76
CA ASN A 23 18.59 11.47 0.37
C ASN A 23 17.10 11.50 0.03
N LEU A 24 16.20 11.59 1.03
CA LEU A 24 14.77 11.78 0.78
C LEU A 24 14.50 13.08 0.02
N THR A 25 13.39 13.13 -0.71
CA THR A 25 12.90 14.40 -1.26
C THR A 25 12.45 15.33 -0.13
N PRO A 26 12.37 16.65 -0.36
CA PRO A 26 11.82 17.57 0.63
C PRO A 26 10.40 17.22 1.08
N SER A 27 9.55 16.74 0.15
CA SER A 27 8.19 16.28 0.46
C SER A 27 8.18 15.08 1.40
N TRP A 28 9.07 14.10 1.18
CA TRP A 28 9.17 12.93 2.06
C TRP A 28 9.70 13.26 3.45
N ARG A 29 10.72 14.13 3.57
CA ARG A 29 11.15 14.62 4.89
C ARG A 29 10.02 15.32 5.63
N ALA A 30 9.30 16.22 4.95
CA ALA A 30 8.15 16.93 5.53
C ALA A 30 7.02 15.96 5.95
N ALA A 31 6.81 14.87 5.19
CA ALA A 31 5.81 13.87 5.50
C ALA A 31 6.13 13.14 6.80
N PHE A 32 7.36 12.65 6.95
CA PHE A 32 7.81 12.02 8.20
C PHE A 32 7.79 13.00 9.38
N GLN A 33 8.17 14.27 9.17
CA GLN A 33 8.09 15.30 10.19
C GLN A 33 6.66 15.52 10.70
N GLN A 34 5.66 15.57 9.83
CA GLN A 34 4.26 15.72 10.24
C GLN A 34 3.68 14.46 10.89
N VAL A 35 3.96 13.28 10.31
CA VAL A 35 3.37 12.02 10.76
C VAL A 35 3.97 11.53 12.09
N LEU A 36 5.26 11.77 12.31
CA LEU A 36 6.00 11.24 13.47
C LEU A 36 6.47 12.31 14.44
N SER A 37 6.07 13.57 14.22
CA SER A 37 6.47 14.72 15.04
C SER A 37 7.99 14.84 15.19
N ILE A 38 8.73 14.61 14.10
CA ILE A 38 10.19 14.78 14.07
C ILE A 38 10.50 16.27 14.05
N HIS A 39 11.23 16.74 15.06
CA HIS A 39 11.50 18.17 15.24
C HIS A 39 12.83 18.59 14.62
N GLY A 40 12.81 19.70 13.87
CA GLY A 40 14.00 20.27 13.26
C GLY A 40 14.44 19.59 11.96
N SER A 41 15.55 20.07 11.38
CA SER A 41 16.10 19.60 10.11
C SER A 41 17.02 18.39 10.25
N SER A 42 17.50 18.11 11.47
CA SER A 42 18.44 17.04 11.79
C SER A 42 17.83 16.10 12.84
N PRO A 43 17.18 15.01 12.41
CA PRO A 43 16.58 14.05 13.34
C PRO A 43 17.66 13.30 14.13
N SER A 44 17.34 12.99 15.38
CA SER A 44 18.12 12.12 16.24
C SER A 44 18.14 10.68 15.75
N ASP A 45 19.13 9.89 16.22
CA ASP A 45 19.19 8.47 15.88
C ASP A 45 17.94 7.70 16.35
N GLU A 46 17.40 8.07 17.51
CA GLU A 46 16.19 7.46 18.05
C GLU A 46 14.96 7.74 17.18
N GLU A 47 14.80 8.97 16.68
CA GLU A 47 13.73 9.32 15.73
C GLU A 47 13.83 8.52 14.44
N LEU A 48 15.03 8.44 13.87
CA LEU A 48 15.25 7.67 12.65
C LEU A 48 15.03 6.17 12.88
N CYS A 49 15.55 5.62 13.99
CA CYS A 49 15.37 4.22 14.35
C CYS A 49 13.89 3.87 14.48
N ARG A 50 13.08 4.76 15.08
CA ARG A 50 11.62 4.59 15.17
C ARG A 50 10.94 4.47 13.80
N ILE A 51 11.41 5.18 12.77
CA ILE A 51 10.88 5.02 11.40
C ILE A 51 11.17 3.61 10.88
N TRP A 52 12.42 3.18 10.99
CA TRP A 52 12.90 1.90 10.45
C TRP A 52 12.36 0.68 11.19
N GLN A 53 11.94 0.84 12.45
CA GLN A 53 11.34 -0.21 13.27
C GLN A 53 9.81 -0.16 13.30
N ALA A 54 9.19 0.83 12.68
CA ALA A 54 7.75 1.01 12.72
C ALA A 54 7.03 -0.21 12.11
N PRO A 55 6.10 -0.85 12.85
CA PRO A 55 5.26 -1.91 12.29
C PRO A 55 4.13 -1.32 11.43
N ALA A 56 3.78 -0.06 11.65
CA ALA A 56 2.73 0.62 10.92
C ALA A 56 3.10 2.08 10.64
N LEU A 57 2.85 2.52 9.41
CA LEU A 57 2.96 3.93 9.03
C LEU A 57 1.69 4.38 8.31
N ARG A 58 1.28 5.60 8.61
CA ARG A 58 0.06 6.20 8.07
C ARG A 58 0.33 7.61 7.55
N PHE A 59 0.12 7.79 6.26
CA PHE A 59 0.21 9.04 5.51
C PHE A 59 -1.16 9.32 4.89
N ALA A 60 -2.01 10.06 5.57
CA ALA A 60 -3.29 10.50 5.03
C ALA A 60 -3.22 11.97 4.64
N GLY A 61 -3.40 12.20 3.35
CA GLY A 61 -3.37 13.53 2.77
C GLY A 61 -4.55 14.41 3.22
N PRO A 62 -4.53 15.69 2.82
CA PRO A 62 -5.38 16.74 3.38
C PRO A 62 -6.88 16.53 3.15
N ARG A 63 -7.27 15.67 2.19
CA ARG A 63 -8.67 15.38 1.86
C ARG A 63 -9.22 14.13 2.57
N ALA A 64 -8.40 13.43 3.35
CA ALA A 64 -8.88 12.31 4.13
C ALA A 64 -9.85 12.79 5.23
N MET A 65 -10.75 11.91 5.66
CA MET A 65 -11.66 12.19 6.80
C MET A 65 -10.91 12.55 8.08
N TYR A 66 -9.75 11.90 8.29
CA TYR A 66 -8.84 12.16 9.41
C TYR A 66 -7.42 12.38 8.85
N PRO A 67 -7.11 13.60 8.38
CA PRO A 67 -5.81 13.90 7.79
C PRO A 67 -4.75 13.97 8.88
N ASN A 68 -3.54 13.50 8.57
CA ASN A 68 -2.34 13.74 9.37
C ASN A 68 -1.20 14.34 8.55
N MET A 69 -1.54 14.84 7.35
CA MET A 69 -0.69 15.62 6.47
C MET A 69 -1.48 16.78 5.89
N ASN A 70 -0.80 17.91 5.67
CA ASN A 70 -1.39 19.12 5.07
C ASN A 70 -1.04 19.33 3.58
N PHE A 71 -0.31 18.40 2.97
CA PHE A 71 0.02 18.40 1.55
C PHE A 71 -0.12 16.98 0.97
N GLU A 72 -0.13 16.89 -0.36
CA GLU A 72 -0.32 15.64 -1.11
C GLU A 72 1.03 15.09 -1.60
N LEU A 73 1.21 13.78 -1.52
CA LEU A 73 2.34 13.04 -2.11
C LEU A 73 2.03 12.61 -3.55
N THR A 74 3.06 12.36 -4.35
CA THR A 74 2.96 11.97 -5.77
C THR A 74 3.57 10.60 -6.07
N ASP A 75 4.37 10.06 -5.17
CA ASP A 75 5.09 8.79 -5.31
C ASP A 75 5.19 8.09 -3.95
N CYS A 76 5.83 6.91 -3.92
CA CYS A 76 6.13 6.13 -2.71
C CYS A 76 7.64 6.01 -2.41
N SER A 77 8.48 6.85 -3.01
CA SER A 77 9.95 6.70 -2.98
C SER A 77 10.55 6.73 -1.57
N GLY A 78 10.00 7.57 -0.68
CA GLY A 78 10.48 7.67 0.71
C GLY A 78 10.14 6.48 1.60
N LEU A 79 9.37 5.50 1.11
CA LEU A 79 9.00 4.29 1.84
C LEU A 79 9.82 3.07 1.44
N ALA A 80 10.65 3.19 0.39
CA ALA A 80 11.47 2.10 -0.10
C ALA A 80 12.42 1.59 1.00
N GLY A 81 12.47 0.27 1.18
CA GLY A 81 13.35 -0.38 2.15
C GLY A 81 12.82 -0.43 3.58
N LEU A 82 11.66 0.15 3.91
CA LEU A 82 11.04 0.05 5.24
C LEU A 82 10.40 -1.34 5.47
N THR A 83 11.22 -2.39 5.41
CA THR A 83 10.79 -3.80 5.36
C THR A 83 10.14 -4.31 6.64
N ASN A 84 10.22 -3.55 7.75
CA ASN A 84 9.60 -3.93 9.02
C ASN A 84 8.08 -3.66 9.06
N LEU A 85 7.54 -2.92 8.09
CA LEU A 85 6.12 -2.59 8.03
C LEU A 85 5.25 -3.83 7.86
N ASP A 86 4.27 -3.97 8.75
CA ASP A 86 3.14 -4.89 8.62
C ASP A 86 1.93 -4.17 8.00
N ILE A 87 1.76 -2.87 8.28
CA ILE A 87 0.64 -2.05 7.78
C ILE A 87 1.15 -0.74 7.19
N LEU A 88 0.73 -0.43 5.97
CA LEU A 88 1.02 0.83 5.31
C LEU A 88 -0.26 1.49 4.80
N VAL A 89 -0.48 2.73 5.22
CA VAL A 89 -1.61 3.56 4.78
C VAL A 89 -1.06 4.80 4.07
N VAL A 90 -1.39 4.98 2.79
CA VAL A 90 -1.07 6.14 1.95
C VAL A 90 -2.33 6.55 1.20
N ILE A 91 -3.19 7.36 1.82
CA ILE A 91 -4.56 7.64 1.32
C ILE A 91 -4.78 9.12 1.05
N ASN A 92 -5.65 9.44 0.08
CA ASN A 92 -6.02 10.82 -0.27
C ASN A 92 -4.82 11.68 -0.69
N HIS A 93 -3.96 11.11 -1.54
CA HIS A 93 -2.83 11.79 -2.18
C HIS A 93 -3.01 11.79 -3.71
N ARG A 94 -1.93 12.07 -4.46
CA ARG A 94 -1.88 11.97 -5.92
C ARG A 94 -0.85 10.94 -6.37
N VAL A 95 -0.69 9.86 -5.62
CA VAL A 95 0.29 8.82 -5.94
C VAL A 95 -0.14 8.10 -7.22
N GLU A 96 0.76 8.03 -8.21
CA GLU A 96 0.50 7.41 -9.52
C GLU A 96 1.06 5.99 -9.64
N SER A 97 2.05 5.66 -8.83
CA SER A 97 2.75 4.36 -8.81
C SER A 97 3.13 3.96 -7.38
N ILE A 98 3.15 2.65 -7.14
CA ILE A 98 3.63 2.01 -5.90
C ILE A 98 4.77 1.01 -6.15
N ALA A 99 5.42 1.08 -7.31
CA ALA A 99 6.50 0.15 -7.69
C ALA A 99 7.67 0.15 -6.69
N GLU A 100 7.91 1.29 -6.05
CA GLU A 100 8.93 1.51 -5.02
C GLU A 100 8.68 0.66 -3.75
N LEU A 101 7.46 0.18 -3.55
CA LEU A 101 7.08 -0.66 -2.40
C LEU A 101 7.47 -2.13 -2.56
N SER A 102 8.07 -2.53 -3.69
CA SER A 102 8.42 -3.93 -4.02
C SER A 102 9.33 -4.66 -3.03
N THR A 103 10.00 -3.91 -2.16
CA THR A 103 10.87 -4.45 -1.10
C THR A 103 10.11 -4.79 0.19
N LEU A 104 8.86 -4.35 0.36
CA LEU A 104 8.05 -4.52 1.58
C LEU A 104 7.33 -5.88 1.57
N THR A 105 8.11 -6.97 1.49
CA THR A 105 7.58 -8.33 1.26
C THR A 105 6.73 -8.90 2.39
N ASP A 106 6.91 -8.36 3.60
CA ASP A 106 6.24 -8.82 4.82
C ASP A 106 4.95 -8.06 5.14
N LEU A 107 4.58 -7.10 4.27
CA LEU A 107 3.40 -6.27 4.46
C LEU A 107 2.13 -7.14 4.47
N LYS A 108 1.26 -6.91 5.47
CA LYS A 108 -0.02 -7.61 5.65
C LYS A 108 -1.21 -6.74 5.26
N GLY A 109 -1.11 -5.42 5.44
CA GLY A 109 -2.15 -4.47 5.06
C GLY A 109 -1.59 -3.31 4.23
N LEU A 110 -2.15 -3.10 3.05
CA LEU A 110 -1.84 -1.98 2.17
C LEU A 110 -3.11 -1.18 1.84
N PHE A 111 -3.12 0.09 2.23
CA PHE A 111 -4.24 1.00 2.03
C PHE A 111 -3.78 2.19 1.19
N VAL A 112 -4.15 2.19 -0.08
CA VAL A 112 -3.76 3.17 -1.09
C VAL A 112 -4.97 3.75 -1.83
N ASN A 113 -6.13 3.74 -1.17
CA ASN A 113 -7.36 4.29 -1.73
C ASN A 113 -7.32 5.82 -1.86
N ASN A 114 -8.12 6.35 -2.79
CA ASN A 114 -8.17 7.77 -3.13
C ASN A 114 -6.79 8.30 -3.55
N ASN A 115 -6.23 7.69 -4.59
CA ASN A 115 -4.99 8.12 -5.24
C ASN A 115 -5.20 8.20 -6.77
N ALA A 116 -4.11 8.24 -7.54
CA ALA A 116 -4.12 8.28 -9.00
C ALA A 116 -3.46 7.04 -9.61
N LEU A 117 -3.44 5.91 -8.89
CA LEU A 117 -2.74 4.69 -9.33
C LEU A 117 -3.33 4.15 -10.62
N THR A 118 -2.48 3.90 -11.61
CA THR A 118 -2.87 3.26 -12.88
C THR A 118 -2.56 1.76 -12.90
N SER A 119 -1.67 1.32 -12.01
CA SER A 119 -1.27 -0.07 -11.86
C SER A 119 -0.96 -0.39 -10.39
N LEU A 120 -1.08 -1.67 -10.05
CA LEU A 120 -0.64 -2.23 -8.77
C LEU A 120 0.77 -2.86 -8.86
N ALA A 121 1.52 -2.62 -9.94
CA ALA A 121 2.89 -3.10 -10.06
C ALA A 121 3.74 -2.68 -8.84
N GLY A 122 4.49 -3.61 -8.28
CA GLY A 122 5.22 -3.46 -7.03
C GLY A 122 4.69 -4.35 -5.90
N ILE A 123 3.45 -4.83 -5.97
CA ILE A 123 2.88 -5.68 -4.88
C ILE A 123 3.14 -7.18 -5.06
N GLU A 124 3.66 -7.62 -6.21
CA GLU A 124 3.74 -9.04 -6.59
C GLU A 124 4.59 -9.89 -5.62
N SER A 125 5.51 -9.25 -4.90
CA SER A 125 6.40 -9.87 -3.91
C SER A 125 5.79 -9.94 -2.50
N MET A 126 4.67 -9.25 -2.24
CA MET A 126 4.03 -9.13 -0.92
C MET A 126 3.22 -10.38 -0.55
N SER A 127 3.89 -11.54 -0.49
CA SER A 127 3.24 -12.84 -0.26
C SER A 127 2.46 -12.96 1.06
N GLN A 128 2.70 -12.04 2.00
CA GLN A 128 2.02 -11.96 3.29
C GLN A 128 0.77 -11.06 3.28
N LEU A 129 0.47 -10.40 2.16
CA LEU A 129 -0.61 -9.41 2.09
C LEU A 129 -1.99 -10.07 2.28
N GLU A 130 -2.71 -9.59 3.29
CA GLU A 130 -4.06 -10.05 3.66
C GLU A 130 -5.14 -9.02 3.30
N GLN A 131 -4.80 -7.73 3.36
CA GLN A 131 -5.73 -6.62 3.11
C GLN A 131 -5.15 -5.67 2.06
N LEU A 132 -5.90 -5.46 0.97
CA LEU A 132 -5.56 -4.50 -0.06
C LEU A 132 -6.75 -3.59 -0.37
N TYR A 133 -6.58 -2.31 -0.06
CA TYR A 133 -7.59 -1.27 -0.28
C TYR A 133 -7.04 -0.28 -1.31
N ALA A 134 -7.53 -0.36 -2.54
CA ALA A 134 -7.12 0.45 -3.68
C ALA A 134 -8.33 1.03 -4.44
N HIS A 135 -9.47 1.20 -3.76
CA HIS A 135 -10.65 1.84 -4.34
C HIS A 135 -10.41 3.33 -4.64
N ILE A 136 -11.14 3.90 -5.59
CA ILE A 136 -10.98 5.31 -6.03
C ILE A 136 -9.54 5.53 -6.52
N ASN A 137 -9.21 4.86 -7.62
CA ASN A 137 -7.95 4.95 -8.36
C ASN A 137 -8.27 4.85 -9.87
N LYS A 138 -7.27 4.58 -10.72
CA LYS A 138 -7.40 4.43 -12.18
C LYS A 138 -6.90 3.06 -12.65
N LEU A 139 -7.03 2.03 -11.80
CA LEU A 139 -6.55 0.69 -12.10
C LEU A 139 -7.35 0.08 -13.25
N GLN A 140 -6.67 -0.56 -14.20
CA GLN A 140 -7.30 -1.26 -15.32
C GLN A 140 -7.25 -2.78 -15.22
N SER A 141 -6.35 -3.32 -14.39
CA SER A 141 -6.09 -4.75 -14.27
C SER A 141 -5.75 -5.14 -12.84
N LEU A 142 -6.10 -6.38 -12.49
CA LEU A 142 -5.75 -7.03 -11.23
C LEU A 142 -4.61 -8.05 -11.38
N THR A 143 -3.93 -8.12 -12.53
CA THR A 143 -2.85 -9.09 -12.76
C THR A 143 -1.77 -9.10 -11.65
N PRO A 144 -1.33 -7.96 -11.08
CA PRO A 144 -0.36 -7.95 -9.99
C PRO A 144 -0.80 -8.72 -8.73
N VAL A 145 -2.10 -8.87 -8.47
CA VAL A 145 -2.56 -9.63 -7.29
C VAL A 145 -2.48 -11.15 -7.47
N ARG A 146 -2.15 -11.66 -8.66
CA ARG A 146 -2.26 -13.09 -9.02
C ARG A 146 -1.60 -14.06 -8.04
N LYS A 147 -0.49 -13.65 -7.42
CA LYS A 147 0.29 -14.46 -6.47
C LYS A 147 -0.07 -14.20 -5.00
N LEU A 148 -0.94 -13.24 -4.71
CA LEU A 148 -1.28 -12.80 -3.36
C LEU A 148 -2.40 -13.67 -2.77
N THR A 149 -2.11 -14.96 -2.63
CA THR A 149 -3.07 -16.01 -2.24
C THR A 149 -3.51 -15.93 -0.78
N ARG A 150 -2.89 -15.06 0.01
CA ARG A 150 -3.28 -14.76 1.40
C ARG A 150 -4.29 -13.62 1.51
N LEU A 151 -4.64 -12.94 0.41
CA LEU A 151 -5.64 -11.89 0.44
C LEU A 151 -6.96 -12.41 1.00
N ARG A 152 -7.45 -11.70 2.02
CA ARG A 152 -8.74 -11.88 2.68
C ARG A 152 -9.73 -10.81 2.28
N GLU A 153 -9.23 -9.60 2.07
CA GLU A 153 -10.02 -8.44 1.69
C GLU A 153 -9.37 -7.70 0.52
N LEU A 154 -10.14 -7.50 -0.55
CA LEU A 154 -9.73 -6.75 -1.73
C LEU A 154 -10.81 -5.72 -2.09
N TYR A 155 -10.46 -4.44 -1.97
CA TYR A 155 -11.33 -3.32 -2.33
C TYR A 155 -10.73 -2.57 -3.51
N VAL A 156 -11.38 -2.69 -4.66
CA VAL A 156 -10.96 -2.13 -5.95
C VAL A 156 -12.13 -1.50 -6.72
N SER A 157 -13.22 -1.16 -6.03
CA SER A 157 -14.32 -0.37 -6.58
C SER A 157 -13.87 1.04 -6.99
N PHE A 158 -14.65 1.70 -7.84
CA PHE A 158 -14.37 3.03 -8.39
C PHE A 158 -12.98 3.10 -9.03
N ASN A 159 -12.70 2.15 -9.93
CA ASN A 159 -11.53 2.10 -10.79
C ASN A 159 -11.99 2.02 -12.26
N ALA A 160 -11.06 1.75 -13.18
CA ALA A 160 -11.32 1.52 -14.60
C ALA A 160 -11.02 0.06 -14.98
N LEU A 161 -11.30 -0.90 -14.09
CA LEU A 161 -11.01 -2.30 -14.35
C LEU A 161 -11.81 -2.78 -15.55
N ASN A 162 -11.14 -3.27 -16.58
CA ASN A 162 -11.78 -3.92 -17.73
C ASN A 162 -11.67 -5.46 -17.67
N SER A 163 -11.00 -5.97 -16.64
CA SER A 163 -10.79 -7.39 -16.39
C SER A 163 -10.60 -7.65 -14.89
N LEU A 164 -11.06 -8.81 -14.43
CA LEU A 164 -10.71 -9.37 -13.13
C LEU A 164 -9.64 -10.47 -13.27
N GLU A 165 -8.91 -10.47 -14.39
CA GLU A 165 -7.71 -11.28 -14.55
C GLU A 165 -6.70 -10.95 -13.44
N GLY A 166 -6.15 -12.00 -12.83
CA GLY A 166 -5.42 -11.91 -11.56
C GLY A 166 -6.12 -12.71 -10.47
N LEU A 167 -7.45 -12.65 -10.40
CA LEU A 167 -8.23 -13.54 -9.53
C LEU A 167 -8.32 -14.94 -10.15
N THR A 168 -7.90 -15.94 -9.37
CA THR A 168 -7.83 -17.35 -9.76
C THR A 168 -8.33 -18.26 -8.64
N SER A 169 -8.40 -19.56 -8.90
CA SER A 169 -8.80 -20.57 -7.91
C SER A 169 -7.90 -20.62 -6.67
N SER A 170 -6.68 -20.07 -6.72
CA SER A 170 -5.80 -20.02 -5.54
C SER A 170 -6.29 -19.05 -4.45
N HIS A 171 -7.14 -18.08 -4.81
CA HIS A 171 -7.67 -17.08 -3.87
C HIS A 171 -8.90 -17.56 -3.11
N THR A 172 -9.61 -18.57 -3.61
CA THR A 172 -10.94 -18.97 -3.12
C THR A 172 -10.93 -19.47 -1.66
N LYS A 173 -9.79 -19.96 -1.17
CA LYS A 173 -9.64 -20.42 0.21
C LYS A 173 -9.57 -19.29 1.23
N GLN A 174 -9.00 -18.15 0.87
CA GLN A 174 -8.69 -17.06 1.81
C GLN A 174 -9.55 -15.81 1.57
N LEU A 175 -9.87 -15.49 0.32
CA LEU A 175 -10.55 -14.25 -0.04
C LEU A 175 -12.00 -14.29 0.45
N LYS A 176 -12.28 -13.47 1.46
CA LYS A 176 -13.58 -13.40 2.14
C LYS A 176 -14.44 -12.25 1.62
N ARG A 177 -13.79 -11.18 1.15
CA ARG A 177 -14.45 -9.98 0.68
C ARG A 177 -13.77 -9.43 -0.56
N LEU A 178 -14.54 -9.38 -1.65
CA LEU A 178 -14.18 -8.68 -2.88
C LEU A 178 -15.19 -7.56 -3.12
N VAL A 179 -14.75 -6.32 -3.02
CA VAL A 179 -15.53 -5.13 -3.39
C VAL A 179 -14.92 -4.56 -4.65
N CYS A 180 -15.49 -4.90 -5.79
CA CYS A 180 -14.97 -4.53 -7.12
C CYS A 180 -15.98 -3.78 -7.97
N LEU A 181 -17.16 -3.43 -7.44
CA LEU A 181 -18.16 -2.64 -8.15
C LEU A 181 -18.40 -1.30 -7.44
N PRO A 182 -18.60 -0.20 -8.16
CA PRO A 182 -18.61 -0.11 -9.63
C PRO A 182 -17.20 -0.11 -10.24
N ASN A 183 -17.09 -0.64 -11.46
CA ASN A 183 -16.00 -0.41 -12.40
C ASN A 183 -16.68 -0.36 -13.78
N ASP A 184 -16.84 0.83 -14.35
CA ASP A 184 -17.75 1.03 -15.49
C ASP A 184 -17.27 0.34 -16.77
N GLU A 185 -15.96 0.11 -16.88
CA GLU A 185 -15.34 -0.63 -17.99
C GLU A 185 -15.35 -2.16 -17.78
N LEU A 186 -15.81 -2.65 -16.63
CA LEU A 186 -15.75 -4.07 -16.29
C LEU A 186 -16.91 -4.82 -16.97
N PRO A 187 -16.64 -5.75 -17.90
CA PRO A 187 -17.70 -6.44 -18.59
C PRO A 187 -18.36 -7.48 -17.67
N ASP A 188 -19.68 -7.62 -17.77
CA ASP A 188 -20.47 -8.58 -16.97
C ASP A 188 -19.92 -10.02 -17.04
N ARG A 189 -19.33 -10.41 -18.19
CA ARG A 189 -18.70 -11.73 -18.37
C ARG A 189 -17.59 -12.00 -17.35
N GLU A 190 -16.86 -10.98 -16.92
CA GLU A 190 -15.79 -11.11 -15.93
C GLU A 190 -16.36 -11.29 -14.52
N VAL A 191 -17.43 -10.55 -14.20
CA VAL A 191 -18.18 -10.73 -12.95
C VAL A 191 -18.75 -12.15 -12.89
N ILE A 192 -19.46 -12.59 -13.93
CA ILE A 192 -20.02 -13.93 -14.05
C ILE A 192 -18.92 -15.00 -13.93
N ARG A 193 -17.77 -14.81 -14.61
CA ARG A 193 -16.63 -15.73 -14.51
C ARG A 193 -16.16 -15.89 -13.07
N VAL A 194 -15.93 -14.79 -12.36
CA VAL A 194 -15.42 -14.81 -10.98
C VAL A 194 -16.46 -15.40 -10.02
N GLU A 195 -17.73 -15.00 -10.14
CA GLU A 195 -18.79 -15.48 -9.26
C GLU A 195 -19.12 -16.97 -9.49
N GLN A 196 -19.29 -17.40 -10.74
CA GLN A 196 -19.72 -18.77 -11.04
C GLN A 196 -18.56 -19.78 -11.07
N ARG A 197 -17.37 -19.40 -11.56
CA ARG A 197 -16.24 -20.35 -11.68
C ARG A 197 -15.35 -20.36 -10.45
N LEU A 198 -15.18 -19.22 -9.77
CA LEU A 198 -14.35 -19.14 -8.56
C LEU A 198 -15.17 -19.16 -7.28
N GLY A 199 -16.49 -18.92 -7.34
CA GLY A 199 -17.34 -18.82 -6.14
C GLY A 199 -17.07 -17.57 -5.31
N ILE A 200 -16.39 -16.56 -5.88
CA ILE A 200 -16.05 -15.32 -5.20
C ILE A 200 -17.11 -14.28 -5.56
N ARG A 201 -17.89 -13.81 -4.58
CA ARG A 201 -18.94 -12.81 -4.80
C ARG A 201 -18.35 -11.43 -5.08
N CYS A 202 -18.78 -10.79 -6.16
CA CYS A 202 -18.41 -9.43 -6.51
C CYS A 202 -19.37 -8.44 -5.82
N GLN A 203 -18.88 -7.70 -4.82
CA GLN A 203 -19.70 -6.77 -4.04
C GLN A 203 -19.59 -5.33 -4.55
N ARG A 204 -20.67 -4.56 -4.34
CA ARG A 204 -20.68 -3.10 -4.53
C ARG A 204 -20.14 -2.40 -3.28
N GLY A 205 -19.34 -1.35 -3.51
CA GLY A 205 -18.79 -0.47 -2.47
C GLY A 205 -19.63 0.78 -2.25
#